data_AF-A0A955VR01-F1
#
_entry.id   AF-A0A955VR01-F1
#
_cell.length_a   1.000
_cell.length_b   1.000
_cell.length_c   1.000
_cell.angle_alpha   90.00
_cell.angle_beta   90.00
_cell.angle_gamma   90.00
#
_symmetry.space_group_name_H-M   'P 1'
#
loop_
_entity.id
_entity.type
_entity.pdbx_description
1 polymer ?
#
loop_
_entity_poly.entity_id
_entity_poly.type
_entity_poly.pdbx_seq_one_letter_code
_entity_poly.pdbx_strand_id
1 'polypeptide(L)'
;MPNDVDVCPDVPDEDQLDTDADGEGDACDDDDDGDGIADGVDNCPFAPNPDQADLDGNGEGDACDAPDDGDADGVPDLIDNCPDVPNPGQADDDDDGVGDACEADTDGDGVADDLDNCVDVSNPDQADADGDGVGDACERDTDGDGVPDEQDNCDMTPNPDQADA
;
A
#
# COMPACT_ATOMS: atom_id res chain seq x y z
N MET A 1 30.80 27.80 -12.57
CA MET A 1 29.46 27.76 -13.16
C MET A 1 29.52 28.66 -14.38
N PRO A 2 29.54 28.12 -15.60
CA PRO A 2 29.58 28.96 -16.80
C PRO A 2 28.25 29.71 -16.90
N ASN A 3 28.34 31.03 -17.10
CA ASN A 3 27.30 32.02 -17.36
C ASN A 3 25.84 31.54 -17.27
N ASP A 4 25.22 31.97 -16.19
CA ASP A 4 23.80 32.27 -15.94
C ASP A 4 23.20 33.03 -17.14
N VAL A 5 22.98 32.34 -18.25
CA VAL A 5 22.22 32.87 -19.39
C VAL A 5 20.78 32.59 -19.05
N ASP A 6 20.08 33.67 -18.72
CA ASP A 6 18.63 33.75 -18.68
C ASP A 6 18.04 33.06 -19.92
N VAL A 7 17.39 31.90 -19.71
CA VAL A 7 16.78 31.10 -20.79
C VAL A 7 15.46 31.70 -21.28
N CYS A 8 14.83 32.59 -20.50
CA CYS A 8 13.70 33.41 -20.93
C CYS A 8 13.91 34.92 -20.71
N PRO A 9 14.76 35.59 -21.50
CA PRO A 9 15.18 36.99 -21.27
C PRO A 9 14.07 38.05 -21.16
N ASP A 10 12.89 37.76 -21.71
CA ASP A 10 11.73 38.66 -21.76
C ASP A 10 10.60 38.25 -20.78
N VAL A 11 10.75 37.14 -20.05
CA VAL A 11 9.74 36.59 -19.11
C VAL A 11 10.41 36.24 -17.77
N PRO A 12 9.87 36.63 -16.60
CA PRO A 12 10.45 36.24 -15.32
C PRO A 12 10.36 34.72 -15.07
N ASP A 13 11.51 34.09 -14.81
CA ASP A 13 11.70 32.63 -14.72
C ASP A 13 12.80 32.29 -13.67
N GLU A 14 12.52 32.51 -12.38
CA GLU A 14 13.57 32.40 -11.33
C GLU A 14 14.18 30.99 -11.18
N ASP A 15 13.48 29.95 -11.62
CA ASP A 15 13.94 28.55 -11.59
C ASP A 15 14.77 28.16 -12.81
N GLN A 16 14.69 28.90 -13.91
CA GLN A 16 15.41 28.63 -15.17
C GLN A 16 15.20 27.18 -15.62
N LEU A 17 13.96 26.68 -15.48
CA LEU A 17 13.62 25.36 -15.97
C LEU A 17 13.67 25.36 -17.51
N ASP A 18 14.20 24.27 -18.05
CA ASP A 18 14.46 24.03 -19.47
C ASP A 18 14.38 22.50 -19.61
N THR A 19 13.15 22.01 -19.83
CA THR A 19 12.79 20.60 -19.69
C THR A 19 13.43 19.74 -20.78
N ASP A 20 13.53 20.23 -22.02
CA ASP A 20 14.14 19.52 -23.15
C ASP A 20 15.63 19.88 -23.40
N ALA A 21 16.15 20.90 -22.72
CA ALA A 21 17.53 21.40 -22.80
C ALA A 21 17.92 21.99 -24.17
N ASP A 22 16.98 22.59 -24.91
CA ASP A 22 17.24 23.24 -26.19
C ASP A 22 17.79 24.68 -26.06
N GLY A 23 17.65 25.27 -24.87
CA GLY A 23 18.15 26.59 -24.51
C GLY A 23 17.11 27.72 -24.58
N GLU A 24 15.86 27.42 -24.90
CA GLU A 24 14.66 28.18 -24.54
C GLU A 24 14.10 27.56 -23.23
N GLY A 25 13.61 28.38 -22.30
CA GLY A 25 13.14 27.86 -21.00
C GLY A 25 11.63 27.67 -20.97
N ASP A 26 11.11 26.82 -20.07
CA ASP A 26 9.69 26.46 -19.97
C ASP A 26 8.75 27.69 -19.77
N ALA A 27 9.29 28.82 -19.31
CA ALA A 27 8.50 30.04 -19.16
C ALA A 27 8.21 30.77 -20.49
N CYS A 28 8.92 30.41 -21.55
CA CYS A 28 8.86 31.04 -22.87
C CYS A 28 8.91 30.07 -24.05
N ASP A 29 9.08 28.78 -23.81
CA ASP A 29 8.81 27.73 -24.78
C ASP A 29 7.29 27.48 -24.91
N ASP A 30 6.85 27.01 -26.08
CA ASP A 30 5.48 26.59 -26.35
C ASP A 30 5.39 25.04 -26.51
N ASP A 31 6.50 24.32 -26.36
CA ASP A 31 6.71 22.85 -26.50
C ASP A 31 7.80 22.41 -25.51
N ASP A 32 7.52 22.52 -24.20
CA ASP A 32 8.50 22.44 -23.10
C ASP A 32 9.34 21.15 -23.10
N ASP A 33 8.82 20.06 -23.65
CA ASP A 33 9.50 18.76 -23.69
C ASP A 33 10.08 18.38 -25.07
N GLY A 34 9.87 19.22 -26.08
CA GLY A 34 10.46 19.11 -27.41
C GLY A 34 10.01 17.88 -28.20
N ASP A 35 8.83 17.33 -27.89
CA ASP A 35 8.30 16.15 -28.56
C ASP A 35 7.62 16.47 -29.91
N GLY A 36 7.34 17.77 -30.15
CA GLY A 36 6.72 18.32 -31.34
C GLY A 36 5.22 18.60 -31.21
N ILE A 37 4.66 18.49 -30.01
CA ILE A 37 3.28 18.82 -29.65
C ILE A 37 3.31 20.02 -28.69
N ALA A 38 2.62 21.10 -29.03
CA ALA A 38 2.64 22.30 -28.18
C ALA A 38 1.88 22.09 -26.86
N ASP A 39 2.38 22.67 -25.75
CA ASP A 39 1.88 22.43 -24.37
C ASP A 39 0.37 22.60 -24.23
N GLY A 40 -0.21 23.55 -24.97
CA GLY A 40 -1.64 23.85 -24.90
C GLY A 40 -2.55 22.73 -25.45
N VAL A 41 -1.98 21.73 -26.12
CA VAL A 41 -2.68 20.56 -26.64
C VAL A 41 -2.01 19.24 -26.25
N ASP A 42 -0.85 19.30 -25.59
CA ASP A 42 -0.11 18.15 -25.10
C ASP A 42 -0.79 17.55 -23.85
N ASN A 43 -1.01 16.24 -23.84
CA ASN A 43 -1.52 15.52 -22.66
C ASN A 43 -0.41 15.16 -21.64
N CYS A 44 0.85 15.42 -21.95
CA CYS A 44 2.02 15.36 -21.07
C CYS A 44 3.03 16.49 -21.36
N PRO A 45 2.73 17.76 -21.06
CA PRO A 45 3.56 18.91 -21.46
C PRO A 45 5.03 18.91 -21.00
N PHE A 46 5.40 18.03 -20.07
CA PHE A 46 6.75 17.96 -19.52
C PHE A 46 7.40 16.58 -19.71
N ALA A 47 6.81 15.69 -20.53
CA ALA A 47 7.26 14.31 -20.67
C ALA A 47 7.05 13.82 -22.12
N PRO A 48 8.13 13.69 -22.93
CA PRO A 48 7.99 13.50 -24.36
C PRO A 48 7.16 12.28 -24.75
N ASN A 49 6.04 12.50 -25.42
CA ASN A 49 5.12 11.46 -25.87
C ASN A 49 4.46 11.79 -27.23
N PRO A 50 5.22 11.74 -28.35
CA PRO A 50 4.71 12.17 -29.66
C PRO A 50 3.52 11.37 -30.21
N ASP A 51 3.18 10.24 -29.58
CA ASP A 51 2.01 9.43 -29.91
C ASP A 51 0.74 9.86 -29.16
N GLN A 52 0.86 10.71 -28.13
CA GLN A 52 -0.20 11.26 -27.30
C GLN A 52 -1.15 10.15 -26.82
N ALA A 53 -0.58 9.00 -26.45
CA ALA A 53 -1.34 7.90 -25.91
C ALA A 53 -2.01 8.30 -24.59
N ASP A 54 -3.27 7.93 -24.44
CA ASP A 54 -4.13 8.16 -23.27
C ASP A 54 -5.09 6.96 -23.24
N LEU A 55 -4.65 5.88 -22.58
CA LEU A 55 -5.32 4.59 -22.65
C LEU A 55 -6.63 4.58 -21.88
N ASP A 56 -6.72 5.32 -20.78
CA ASP A 56 -7.89 5.37 -19.90
C ASP A 56 -8.87 6.51 -20.26
N GLY A 57 -8.41 7.49 -21.07
CA GLY A 57 -9.19 8.61 -21.54
C GLY A 57 -9.41 9.70 -20.49
N ASN A 58 -8.55 9.79 -19.47
CA ASN A 58 -8.65 10.76 -18.39
C ASN A 58 -8.12 12.15 -18.79
N GLY A 59 -7.36 12.23 -19.88
CA GLY A 59 -6.79 13.45 -20.46
C GLY A 59 -5.34 13.75 -20.06
N GLU A 60 -4.76 12.96 -19.17
CA GLU A 60 -3.32 12.86 -18.91
C GLU A 60 -2.75 11.73 -19.77
N GLY A 61 -1.58 11.93 -20.39
CA GLY A 61 -1.03 10.93 -21.30
C GLY A 61 -0.32 9.80 -20.58
N ASP A 62 -0.27 8.61 -21.18
CA ASP A 62 0.37 7.39 -20.62
C ASP A 62 1.85 7.62 -20.17
N ALA A 63 2.52 8.66 -20.68
CA ALA A 63 3.90 8.99 -20.35
C ALA A 63 4.07 9.76 -19.03
N CYS A 64 3.02 10.44 -18.57
CA CYS A 64 3.02 11.25 -17.35
C CYS A 64 1.90 10.83 -16.37
N ASP A 65 0.94 10.03 -16.81
CA ASP A 65 -0.15 9.50 -16.01
C ASP A 65 0.40 8.57 -14.92
N ALA A 66 0.21 8.99 -13.66
CA ALA A 66 0.51 8.16 -12.52
C ALA A 66 -0.56 7.07 -12.41
N PRO A 67 -0.19 5.82 -12.02
CA PRO A 67 -1.20 4.80 -11.78
C PRO A 67 -2.25 5.30 -10.77
N ASP A 68 -3.52 5.05 -11.05
CA ASP A 68 -4.61 5.31 -10.11
C ASP A 68 -4.30 4.68 -8.73
N ASP A 69 -4.46 5.49 -7.68
CA ASP A 69 -4.28 5.14 -6.26
C ASP A 69 -5.42 5.87 -5.50
N GLY A 70 -6.58 5.22 -5.47
CA GLY A 70 -7.86 5.79 -5.07
C GLY A 70 -7.93 6.16 -3.59
N ASP A 71 -7.16 5.45 -2.76
CA ASP A 71 -7.11 5.65 -1.31
C ASP A 71 -5.86 6.39 -0.82
N ALA A 72 -4.90 6.63 -1.73
CA ALA A 72 -3.66 7.37 -1.54
C ALA A 72 -2.71 6.73 -0.51
N ASP A 73 -2.65 5.40 -0.48
CA ASP A 73 -1.77 4.64 0.40
C ASP A 73 -0.37 4.37 -0.21
N GLY A 74 -0.21 4.63 -1.52
CA GLY A 74 1.01 4.43 -2.28
C GLY A 74 1.07 3.12 -3.08
N VAL A 75 0.01 2.32 -3.07
CA VAL A 75 -0.16 1.11 -3.87
C VAL A 75 -1.21 1.39 -4.96
N PRO A 76 -0.86 1.24 -6.25
CA PRO A 76 -1.83 1.44 -7.33
C PRO A 76 -3.03 0.50 -7.26
N ASP A 77 -4.24 0.98 -7.56
CA ASP A 77 -5.53 0.27 -7.53
C ASP A 77 -5.49 -1.10 -8.25
N LEU A 78 -4.69 -1.22 -9.31
CA LEU A 78 -4.56 -2.45 -10.09
C LEU A 78 -3.88 -3.60 -9.32
N ILE A 79 -3.04 -3.26 -8.34
CA ILE A 79 -2.27 -4.20 -7.53
C ILE A 79 -2.53 -4.07 -6.03
N ASP A 80 -3.48 -3.22 -5.64
CA ASP A 80 -3.93 -3.02 -4.27
C ASP A 80 -4.97 -4.09 -3.89
N ASN A 81 -4.71 -4.82 -2.81
CA ASN A 81 -5.65 -5.80 -2.25
C ASN A 81 -6.81 -5.16 -1.46
N CYS A 82 -6.77 -3.84 -1.23
CA CYS A 82 -7.84 -3.01 -0.67
C CYS A 82 -7.97 -1.62 -1.33
N PRO A 83 -8.36 -1.50 -2.62
CA PRO A 83 -8.33 -0.24 -3.42
C PRO A 83 -9.09 0.99 -2.87
N ASP A 84 -9.89 0.82 -1.82
CA ASP A 84 -10.69 1.88 -1.19
C ASP A 84 -10.31 2.12 0.29
N VAL A 85 -9.32 1.38 0.84
CA VAL A 85 -8.98 1.38 2.28
C VAL A 85 -7.46 1.34 2.48
N PRO A 86 -6.85 2.44 2.97
CA PRO A 86 -5.39 2.55 3.00
C PRO A 86 -4.71 1.46 3.81
N ASN A 87 -3.89 0.65 3.15
CA ASN A 87 -3.13 -0.43 3.74
C ASN A 87 -1.76 -0.64 3.04
N PRO A 88 -0.78 0.29 3.21
CA PRO A 88 0.49 0.27 2.46
C PRO A 88 1.35 -0.99 2.67
N GLY A 89 1.00 -1.80 3.68
CA GLY A 89 1.64 -3.08 4.00
C GLY A 89 1.10 -4.26 3.19
N GLN A 90 -0.08 -4.15 2.56
CA GLN A 90 -0.71 -5.17 1.73
C GLN A 90 -0.72 -6.56 2.41
N ALA A 91 -1.07 -6.59 3.69
CA ALA A 91 -1.24 -7.83 4.43
C ALA A 91 -2.52 -8.55 3.93
N ASP A 92 -2.43 -9.87 3.89
CA ASP A 92 -3.36 -10.83 3.27
C ASP A 92 -2.99 -12.19 3.87
N ASP A 93 -3.42 -12.43 5.11
CA ASP A 93 -2.94 -13.56 5.93
C ASP A 93 -3.44 -14.93 5.41
N ASP A 94 -4.54 -14.96 4.66
CA ASP A 94 -5.12 -16.17 4.08
C ASP A 94 -4.76 -16.40 2.59
N ASP A 95 -4.05 -15.47 1.96
CA ASP A 95 -3.61 -15.45 0.55
C ASP A 95 -4.79 -15.52 -0.46
N ASP A 96 -5.98 -15.00 -0.13
CA ASP A 96 -7.15 -15.01 -1.02
C ASP A 96 -7.19 -13.84 -2.02
N GLY A 97 -6.37 -12.81 -1.78
CA GLY A 97 -6.23 -11.61 -2.59
C GLY A 97 -7.09 -10.42 -2.16
N VAL A 98 -7.86 -10.53 -1.07
CA VAL A 98 -8.46 -9.43 -0.33
C VAL A 98 -7.52 -9.11 0.84
N GLY A 99 -7.21 -7.83 1.07
CA GLY A 99 -6.33 -7.48 2.19
C GLY A 99 -7.06 -7.48 3.52
N ASP A 100 -6.33 -7.81 4.61
CA ASP A 100 -6.84 -7.83 5.98
C ASP A 100 -7.55 -6.51 6.37
N ALA A 101 -7.12 -5.39 5.80
CA ALA A 101 -7.67 -4.06 6.09
C ALA A 101 -9.11 -3.87 5.60
N CYS A 102 -9.53 -4.63 4.59
CA CYS A 102 -10.86 -4.56 3.97
C CYS A 102 -11.60 -5.90 3.99
N GLU A 103 -11.04 -6.91 4.65
CA GLU A 103 -11.66 -8.20 4.91
C GLU A 103 -12.46 -8.19 6.24
N ALA A 104 -13.21 -9.27 6.49
CA ALA A 104 -13.97 -9.48 7.73
C ALA A 104 -13.71 -10.85 8.39
N ASP A 105 -12.79 -11.65 7.85
CA ASP A 105 -12.41 -13.03 8.18
C ASP A 105 -10.92 -13.19 7.80
N THR A 106 -10.05 -12.50 8.53
CA THR A 106 -8.65 -12.19 8.19
C THR A 106 -7.79 -13.43 7.93
N ASP A 107 -8.09 -14.57 8.58
CA ASP A 107 -7.33 -15.80 8.44
C ASP A 107 -8.04 -16.90 7.60
N GLY A 108 -9.20 -16.56 7.04
CA GLY A 108 -9.99 -17.41 6.15
C GLY A 108 -10.49 -18.71 6.80
N ASP A 109 -10.60 -18.78 8.13
CA ASP A 109 -10.99 -20.00 8.85
C ASP A 109 -12.51 -20.24 8.87
N GLY A 110 -13.28 -19.21 8.54
CA GLY A 110 -14.75 -19.21 8.48
C GLY A 110 -15.44 -18.61 9.71
N VAL A 111 -14.69 -18.02 10.64
CA VAL A 111 -15.15 -17.25 11.79
C VAL A 111 -14.81 -15.78 11.58
N ALA A 112 -15.83 -14.93 11.48
CA ALA A 112 -15.59 -13.50 11.28
C ALA A 112 -14.76 -12.89 12.42
N ASP A 113 -13.90 -11.91 12.11
CA ASP A 113 -12.95 -11.27 13.05
C ASP A 113 -13.61 -10.78 14.36
N ASP A 114 -14.88 -10.36 14.31
CA ASP A 114 -15.61 -9.86 15.47
C ASP A 114 -16.08 -10.95 16.44
N LEU A 115 -15.96 -12.21 16.04
CA LEU A 115 -16.29 -13.42 16.78
C LEU A 115 -15.10 -14.35 16.96
N ASP A 116 -13.96 -14.04 16.34
CA ASP A 116 -12.75 -14.86 16.34
C ASP A 116 -11.85 -14.58 17.55
N ASN A 117 -11.47 -15.65 18.27
CA ASN A 117 -10.52 -15.55 19.38
C ASN A 117 -9.04 -15.59 18.95
N CYS A 118 -8.76 -15.82 17.65
CA CYS A 118 -7.44 -15.76 17.03
C CYS A 118 -7.47 -15.18 15.60
N VAL A 119 -7.89 -13.92 15.46
CA VAL A 119 -8.05 -13.18 14.18
C VAL A 119 -6.97 -13.43 13.10
N ASP A 120 -5.70 -13.61 13.48
CA ASP A 120 -4.57 -13.78 12.55
C ASP A 120 -4.12 -15.26 12.41
N VAL A 121 -4.80 -16.23 13.05
CA VAL A 121 -4.35 -17.64 13.15
C VAL A 121 -5.53 -18.61 13.09
N SER A 122 -5.70 -19.20 11.89
CA SER A 122 -6.79 -20.14 11.59
C SER A 122 -7.03 -21.20 12.67
N ASN A 123 -8.20 -21.13 13.31
CA ASN A 123 -8.66 -22.06 14.33
C ASN A 123 -10.20 -22.22 14.31
N PRO A 124 -10.78 -22.91 13.30
CA PRO A 124 -12.24 -22.96 13.10
C PRO A 124 -13.05 -23.56 14.25
N ASP A 125 -12.40 -24.21 15.22
CA ASP A 125 -13.02 -24.78 16.41
C ASP A 125 -13.06 -23.82 17.61
N GLN A 126 -12.36 -22.68 17.55
CA GLN A 126 -12.40 -21.58 18.51
C GLN A 126 -12.15 -22.08 19.94
N ALA A 127 -11.15 -22.94 20.09
CA ALA A 127 -10.74 -23.47 21.38
C ALA A 127 -10.17 -22.34 22.27
N ASP A 128 -10.56 -22.33 23.54
CA ASP A 128 -10.24 -21.34 24.57
C ASP A 128 -10.36 -22.08 25.92
N ALA A 129 -9.26 -22.71 26.35
CA ALA A 129 -9.27 -23.66 27.46
C ALA A 129 -9.43 -22.98 28.83
N ASP A 130 -8.92 -21.76 29.00
CA ASP A 130 -8.98 -21.00 30.24
C ASP A 130 -10.18 -20.02 30.31
N GLY A 131 -10.78 -19.71 29.16
CA GLY A 131 -11.96 -18.87 29.03
C GLY A 131 -11.67 -17.38 29.11
N ASP A 132 -10.45 -16.93 28.80
CA ASP A 132 -10.05 -15.52 28.85
C ASP A 132 -10.45 -14.73 27.58
N GLY A 133 -10.81 -15.45 26.51
CA GLY A 133 -11.25 -14.92 25.22
C GLY A 133 -10.15 -14.78 24.17
N VAL A 134 -8.91 -15.17 24.46
CA VAL A 134 -7.85 -15.45 23.49
C VAL A 134 -7.90 -16.94 23.15
N GLY A 135 -7.73 -17.32 21.89
CA GLY A 135 -7.77 -18.72 21.50
C GLY A 135 -6.46 -19.46 21.76
N ASP A 136 -6.59 -20.76 22.04
CA ASP A 136 -5.48 -21.68 22.27
C ASP A 136 -4.44 -21.64 21.12
N ALA A 137 -4.89 -21.34 19.89
CA ALA A 137 -4.05 -21.33 18.70
C ALA A 137 -3.06 -20.15 18.63
N CYS A 138 -3.37 -19.03 19.30
CA CYS A 138 -2.60 -17.78 19.28
C CYS A 138 -2.09 -17.36 20.67
N GLU A 139 -2.27 -18.21 21.67
CA GLU A 139 -1.79 -18.02 23.04
C GLU A 139 -0.41 -18.69 23.30
N ARG A 140 0.20 -18.41 24.46
CA ARG A 140 1.48 -19.01 24.93
C ARG A 140 1.41 -19.61 26.34
N ASP A 141 0.23 -19.64 26.95
CA ASP A 141 -0.11 -20.09 28.32
C ASP A 141 -1.58 -20.57 28.27
N THR A 142 -1.81 -21.67 27.55
CA THR A 142 -3.12 -22.13 27.05
C THR A 142 -4.14 -22.38 28.18
N ASP A 143 -3.69 -22.69 29.39
CA ASP A 143 -4.56 -22.92 30.54
C ASP A 143 -4.58 -21.77 31.57
N GLY A 144 -3.88 -20.68 31.28
CA GLY A 144 -3.86 -19.46 32.07
C GLY A 144 -3.32 -19.63 33.49
N ASP A 145 -2.48 -20.64 33.73
CA ASP A 145 -1.98 -20.97 35.06
C ASP A 145 -0.75 -20.14 35.48
N GLY A 146 -0.14 -19.45 34.50
CA GLY A 146 1.04 -18.59 34.66
C GLY A 146 2.37 -19.27 34.32
N VAL A 147 2.34 -20.50 33.81
CA VAL A 147 3.49 -21.22 33.27
C VAL A 147 3.36 -21.29 31.74
N PRO A 148 4.30 -20.71 30.98
CA PRO A 148 4.21 -20.76 29.52
C PRO A 148 4.19 -22.21 28.99
N ASP A 149 3.44 -22.48 27.92
CA ASP A 149 3.25 -23.84 27.36
C ASP A 149 4.56 -24.61 27.14
N GLU A 150 5.61 -23.90 26.70
CA GLU A 150 6.94 -24.47 26.47
C GLU A 150 7.65 -24.97 27.75
N GLN A 151 7.15 -24.56 28.92
CA GLN A 151 7.64 -24.87 30.25
C GLN A 151 6.60 -25.64 31.09
N ASP A 152 5.40 -25.86 30.55
CA ASP A 152 4.31 -26.54 31.21
C ASP A 152 4.36 -28.06 30.96
N ASN A 153 4.16 -28.86 32.01
CA ASN A 153 4.05 -30.31 31.91
C ASN A 153 2.61 -30.80 31.64
N CYS A 154 1.62 -29.89 31.69
CA CYS A 154 0.20 -30.07 31.50
C CYS A 154 -0.45 -28.82 30.85
N ASP A 155 0.06 -28.38 29.70
CA ASP A 155 -0.40 -27.21 28.90
C ASP A 155 -1.92 -26.99 28.74
N MET A 156 -2.75 -28.03 28.90
CA MET A 156 -4.21 -27.93 28.83
C MET A 156 -4.92 -28.06 30.20
N THR A 157 -4.21 -27.99 31.33
CA THR A 157 -4.78 -28.26 32.66
C THR A 157 -4.04 -27.51 33.78
N PRO A 158 -4.68 -26.51 34.42
CA PRO A 158 -3.99 -25.60 35.31
C PRO A 158 -3.29 -26.32 36.46
N ASN A 159 -1.96 -26.21 36.51
CA ASN A 159 -1.11 -26.70 37.58
C ASN A 159 0.10 -25.78 37.82
N PRO A 160 -0.09 -24.57 38.42
CA PRO A 160 0.97 -23.56 38.53
C PRO A 160 2.21 -24.01 39.33
N ASP A 161 2.09 -25.11 40.08
CA ASP A 161 3.18 -25.72 40.85
C ASP A 161 3.96 -26.79 40.08
N GLN A 162 3.53 -27.12 38.87
CA GLN A 162 4.11 -28.12 37.96
C GLN A 162 4.28 -29.48 38.64
N ALA A 163 3.36 -29.80 39.57
CA ALA A 163 3.31 -31.10 40.21
C ALA A 163 2.87 -32.17 39.19
N ASP A 164 3.45 -33.37 39.28
CA ASP A 164 3.13 -34.48 38.38
C ASP A 164 1.61 -34.75 38.35
N ALA A 165 1.03 -34.81 37.14
CA ALA A 165 -0.37 -35.18 36.88
C ALA A 165 -0.72 -36.64 37.22
#